data_AF-A0A7W8GIP9-F1
#
_entry.id   AF-A0A7W8GIP9-F1
#
_cell.length_a   1.000
_cell.length_b   1.000
_cell.length_c   1.000
_cell.angle_alpha   90.00
_cell.angle_beta   90.00
_cell.angle_gamma   90.00
#
_symmetry.space_group_name_H-M   'P 1'
#
loop_
_entity.id
_entity.type
_entity.pdbx_description
1 polymer ?
#
loop_
_entity_poly.entity_id
_entity_poly.type
_entity_poly.pdbx_seq_one_letter_code
_entity_poly.pdbx_strand_id
1 'polypeptide(L)' 'MFGRRVPPHLVLILSVLLAALCAVLAVRYGLAGNAVAALIWGVLAVWFAVDALRARAWQKK' A
#
# COMPACT_ATOMS: atom_id res chain seq x y z
N MET A 1 -8.89 7.82 -9.75
CA MET A 1 -10.28 8.31 -9.85
C MET A 1 -11.21 7.11 -9.78
N PHE A 2 -11.62 6.72 -8.57
CA PHE A 2 -12.61 5.65 -8.37
C PHE A 2 -13.99 6.28 -8.35
N GLY A 3 -14.58 6.49 -9.53
CA GLY A 3 -15.93 7.01 -9.66
C GLY A 3 -16.95 5.99 -9.17
N ARG A 4 -17.58 6.27 -8.01
CA ARG A 4 -18.90 5.81 -7.54
C ARG A 4 -19.24 4.30 -7.55
N ARG A 5 -18.38 3.42 -8.07
CA ARG A 5 -18.63 1.97 -8.26
C ARG A 5 -17.91 1.07 -7.26
N VAL A 6 -16.84 1.56 -6.62
CA VAL A 6 -16.06 0.76 -5.67
C VAL A 6 -16.32 1.27 -4.25
N PRO A 7 -16.88 0.44 -3.36
CA PRO A 7 -17.06 0.80 -1.96
C PRO A 7 -15.73 1.23 -1.32
N PRO A 8 -15.70 2.32 -0.54
CA PRO A 8 -14.47 2.84 0.06
C PRO A 8 -13.81 1.86 1.03
N HIS A 9 -14.57 0.95 1.64
CA HIS A 9 -14.02 -0.13 2.48
C HIS A 9 -13.20 -1.14 1.68
N LEU A 10 -13.60 -1.48 0.45
CA LEU A 10 -12.83 -2.39 -0.40
C LEU A 10 -11.52 -1.76 -0.84
N VAL A 11 -11.54 -0.47 -1.21
CA VAL A 11 -10.32 0.28 -1.54
C VAL A 11 -9.37 0.29 -0.35
N LEU A 12 -9.89 0.55 0.86
CA LEU A 12 -9.08 0.53 2.07
C LEU A 12 -8.45 -0.85 2.34
N ILE A 13 -9.24 -1.92 2.29
CA ILE A 13 -8.72 -3.28 2.52
C ILE A 13 -7.65 -3.64 1.49
N LEU A 14 -7.91 -3.37 0.21
CA LEU A 14 -6.96 -3.67 -0.88
C LEU A 14 -5.67 -2.87 -0.74
N SER A 15 -5.76 -1.58 -0.45
CA SER A 15 -4.57 -0.74 -0.26
C SER A 15 -3.76 -1.16 0.96
N VAL A 16 -4.40 -1.56 2.06
CA VAL A 16 -3.70 -2.15 3.22
C VAL A 16 -3.02 -3.47 2.87
N LEU A 17 -3.71 -4.36 2.15
CA LEU A 17 -3.15 -5.64 1.75
C LEU A 17 -1.92 -5.46 0.85
N LEU A 18 -2.01 -4.55 -0.13
CA LEU A 18 -0.89 -4.24 -1.02
C LEU A 18 0.26 -3.57 -0.28
N ALA A 19 -0.03 -2.67 0.67
CA ALA A 19 1.00 -2.07 1.52
C ALA A 19 1.76 -3.13 2.32
N ALA A 20 1.04 -4.09 2.91
CA ALA A 20 1.63 -5.19 3.66
C ALA A 20 2.48 -6.10 2.76
N LEU A 21 1.98 -6.47 1.58
CA LEU A 21 2.74 -7.28 0.61
C LEU A 21 4.03 -6.58 0.18
N CYS A 22 3.95 -5.29 -0.16
CA CYS A 22 5.11 -4.50 -0.54
C CYS A 22 6.11 -4.39 0.62
N ALA A 23 5.64 -4.20 1.86
CA ALA A 23 6.51 -4.15 3.03
C ALA A 23 7.23 -5.49 3.28
N VAL A 24 6.53 -6.61 3.15
CA VAL A 24 7.13 -7.95 3.27
C VAL A 24 8.21 -8.15 2.21
N LEU A 25 7.94 -7.78 0.95
CA LEU A 25 8.93 -7.86 -0.12
C LEU A 25 10.12 -6.95 0.12
N ALA A 26 9.90 -5.72 0.60
CA ALA A 26 10.96 -4.79 0.94
C ALA A 26 11.92 -5.37 1.99
N VAL A 27 11.37 -5.96 3.06
CA VAL A 27 12.16 -6.64 4.10
C VAL A 27 12.90 -7.85 3.52
N ARG A 28 12.22 -8.70 2.75
CA ARG A 28 12.86 -9.88 2.14
C ARG A 28 14.03 -9.51 1.24
N TYR A 29 13.87 -8.51 0.38
CA TYR A 29 14.95 -8.06 -0.51
C TYR A 29 16.05 -7.31 0.24
N GLY A 30 15.71 -6.58 1.31
CA GLY A 30 16.69 -5.96 2.20
C GLY A 30 17.58 -7.01 2.88
N LEU A 31 16.97 -8.08 3.40
CA LEU A 31 17.70 -9.21 3.99
C LEU A 31 18.53 -9.99 2.95
N ALA A 32 18.09 -10.03 1.70
CA ALA A 32 18.83 -10.63 0.59
C ALA A 32 19.98 -9.75 0.05
N GLY A 33 20.22 -8.57 0.63
CA GLY A 33 21.27 -7.64 0.20
C GLY A 33 20.95 -6.87 -1.08
N ASN A 34 19.73 -6.97 -1.62
CA ASN A 34 19.32 -6.21 -2.80
C ASN A 34 18.67 -4.89 -2.39
N ALA A 35 19.51 -3.89 -2.12
CA ALA A 35 19.09 -2.58 -1.65
C ALA A 35 18.16 -1.85 -2.63
N VAL A 36 18.37 -1.99 -3.94
CA VAL A 36 17.54 -1.34 -4.97
C VAL A 36 16.13 -1.90 -4.94
N ALA A 37 15.99 -3.23 -4.96
CA ALA A 37 14.67 -3.86 -4.87
C ALA A 37 13.98 -3.54 -3.55
N ALA A 38 14.72 -3.54 -2.43
CA ALA A 38 14.18 -3.19 -1.12
C ALA A 38 13.62 -1.76 -1.09
N LEU A 39 14.33 -0.79 -1.68
CA LEU A 39 13.88 0.60 -1.79
C LEU A 39 12.62 0.73 -2.64
N ILE A 40 12.58 0.09 -3.81
CA ILE A 40 11.42 0.15 -4.72
C ILE A 40 10.17 -0.37 -3.99
N TRP A 41 10.27 -1.55 -3.39
CA TRP A 41 9.16 -2.14 -2.64
C TRP A 41 8.80 -1.33 -1.39
N GLY A 42 9.79 -0.73 -0.72
CA GLY A 42 9.56 0.16 0.42
C GLY A 42 8.78 1.41 0.05
N VAL A 43 9.15 2.07 -1.05
CA VAL A 43 8.43 3.26 -1.56
C VAL A 43 6.99 2.89 -1.95
N LEU A 44 6.79 1.75 -2.63
CA LEU A 44 5.46 1.26 -2.96
C LEU A 44 4.62 0.99 -1.71
N ALA A 45 5.21 0.38 -0.67
CA ALA A 45 4.53 0.14 0.60
C ALA A 45 4.03 1.45 1.23
N VAL A 46 4.88 2.49 1.24
CA VAL A 46 4.51 3.82 1.75
C VAL A 46 3.39 4.43 0.90
N TRP A 47 3.48 4.33 -0.42
CA TRP A 47 2.45 4.86 -1.33
C TRP A 47 1.07 4.22 -1.05
N PHE A 48 1.02 2.88 -0.94
CA PHE A 48 -0.22 2.17 -0.63
C PHE A 48 -0.73 2.43 0.79
N ALA A 49 0.16 2.65 1.76
CA ALA A 49 -0.24 3.08 3.09
C ALA A 49 -0.90 4.47 3.07
N VAL A 50 -0.33 5.43 2.35
CA VAL A 50 -0.92 6.77 2.17
C VAL A 50 -2.26 6.70 1.43
N ASP A 51 -2.36 5.85 0.42
CA ASP A 51 -3.62 5.60 -0.29
C ASP A 51 -4.70 5.01 0.62
N ALA A 52 -4.35 4.04 1.47
CA ALA A 52 -5.26 3.49 2.47
C ALA A 52 -5.75 4.55 3.47
N LEU A 53 -4.87 5.45 3.93
CA LEU A 53 -5.24 6.57 4.79
C LEU A 53 -6.21 7.54 4.09
N ARG A 54 -5.98 7.80 2.80
CA ARG A 54 -6.87 8.63 1.98
C ARG A 54 -8.24 7.97 1.81
N ALA A 55 -8.29 6.67 1.55
CA ALA A 55 -9.55 5.91 1.47
C ALA A 55 -10.30 5.91 2.80
N ARG A 56 -9.59 5.81 3.94
CA ARG A 56 -10.17 5.92 5.28
C ARG A 56 -10.82 7.29 5.51
N ALA A 57 -10.20 8.36 5.01
CA ALA A 57 -10.75 9.71 5.11
C ALA A 57 -12.08 9.85 4.35
N TRP A 58 -12.26 9.13 3.24
CA TRP A 58 -13.53 9.10 2.50
C TRP A 58 -14.64 8.37 3.24
N GLN A 59 -14.33 7.42 4.13
CA GLN A 59 -15.34 6.74 4.96
C GLN A 59 -15.87 7.61 6.10
N LYS A 60 -15.10 8.61 6.54
CA LYS A 60 -15.48 9.50 7.65
C LYS A 60 -16.33 10.70 7.21
N LYS A 61 -16.59 10.87 5.92
CA LYS A 61 -17.30 12.00 5.33
C LYS A 61 -18.66 11.57 4.82
#